data_AF-A0A2G9M466-F1
#
_entry.id   AF-A0A2G9M466-F1
#
_cell.length_a   1.000
_cell.length_b   1.000
_cell.length_c   1.000
_cell.angle_alpha   90.00
_cell.angle_beta   90.00
_cell.angle_gamma   90.00
#
_symmetry.space_group_name_H-M   'P 1'
#
loop_
_entity.id
_entity.type
_entity.pdbx_description
1 polymer ?
#
loop_
_entity_poly.entity_id
_entity_poly.type
_entity_poly.pdbx_seq_one_letter_code
_entity_poly.pdbx_strand_id
1 'polypeptide(L)'
;MNRKGAFTHWIVLIALAAIVFFLITSRSFTPDQELVGSWHYDFLKNYVYEAEKQSLQLEKIAHLASDGAVVEFSDAVFSSDLGCGLVEGMIKLNTPDTFCSFDARHRYLESFHSHLSPLNSQLDIQYELSLIDEGVIGRVKEPIVFSSNGSRERYENNKKSFEDLGMEVDEGLLEKISKEELMVYSFRPDFHWSLPAEVLALESLEQEARVLVASCRDAVNLENCLSGKDLTILSPGLCIVPGFKETDRQVIFCADLQEDRQLLLDFTPGRPLPLPLSAVKQGNRFELRFPYSEKAQSYAIYVSNAESLLGYEGDAAAINVLESAGEFLLKKEFVNDNLERSCIAVSLEVPYLCDDELVYALELDQAEQLYGAASYTSEKGTSPLAGFILFNK
;
A
#
# COMPACT_ATOMS: atom_id res chain seq x y z
N MET A 1 70.41 32.03 2.26
CA MET A 1 69.48 31.41 3.23
C MET A 1 68.42 30.63 2.51
N ASN A 2 68.17 29.38 2.91
CA ASN A 2 67.15 28.53 2.29
C ASN A 2 65.75 29.00 2.75
N ARG A 3 65.01 29.68 1.86
CA ARG A 3 63.68 30.24 2.17
C ARG A 3 62.69 29.18 2.69
N LYS A 4 62.82 27.93 2.23
CA LYS A 4 61.97 26.82 2.71
C LYS A 4 62.25 26.48 4.17
N GLY A 5 63.52 26.42 4.55
CA GLY A 5 63.91 26.14 5.94
C GLY A 5 63.48 27.23 6.93
N ALA A 6 63.48 28.50 6.50
CA ALA A 6 62.98 29.60 7.33
C ALA A 6 61.46 29.48 7.59
N PHE A 7 60.67 29.10 6.58
CA PHE A 7 59.23 28.90 6.74
C PHE A 7 58.91 27.74 7.68
N THR A 8 59.59 26.60 7.54
CA THR A 8 59.40 25.44 8.43
C THR A 8 59.77 25.75 9.88
N HIS A 9 60.83 26.55 10.08
CA HIS A 9 61.26 26.97 11.42
C HIS A 9 60.17 27.81 12.13
N TRP A 10 59.53 28.75 11.42
CA TRP A 10 58.46 29.57 12.00
C TRP A 10 57.22 28.76 12.38
N ILE A 11 56.82 27.77 11.57
CA ILE A 11 55.69 26.88 11.90
C ILE A 11 55.98 26.12 13.19
N VAL A 12 57.16 25.52 13.32
CA VAL A 12 57.56 24.76 14.51
C VAL A 12 57.60 25.67 15.74
N LEU A 13 58.08 26.91 15.58
CA LEU A 13 58.16 27.88 16.67
C LEU A 13 56.76 28.35 17.12
N ILE A 14 55.82 28.59 16.19
CA ILE A 14 54.42 28.90 16.51
C ILE A 14 53.74 27.72 17.21
N ALA A 15 53.94 26.49 16.71
CA ALA A 15 53.37 25.30 17.34
C ALA A 15 53.90 25.10 18.77
N LEU A 16 55.21 25.28 18.99
CA LEU A 16 55.81 25.23 20.31
C LEU A 16 55.29 26.35 21.21
N ALA A 17 55.16 27.58 20.69
CA ALA A 17 54.61 28.69 21.45
C ALA A 17 53.14 28.43 21.85
N ALA A 18 52.33 27.86 20.96
CA ALA A 18 50.95 27.49 21.25
C ALA A 18 50.84 26.38 22.30
N ILE A 19 51.71 25.36 22.24
CA ILE A 19 51.76 24.29 23.25
C ILE A 19 52.19 24.85 24.61
N VAL A 20 53.24 25.67 24.65
CA VAL A 20 53.70 26.30 25.90
C VAL A 20 52.63 27.23 26.47
N PHE A 21 51.98 28.03 25.61
CA PHE A 21 50.86 28.88 26.02
C PHE A 21 49.72 28.03 26.59
N PHE A 22 49.29 26.97 25.90
CA PHE A 22 48.27 26.04 26.38
C PHE A 22 48.63 25.43 27.73
N LEU A 23 49.87 24.99 27.93
CA LEU A 23 50.34 24.40 29.19
C LEU A 23 50.41 25.43 30.34
N ILE A 24 50.75 26.69 30.04
CA ILE A 24 50.72 27.78 31.02
C ILE A 24 49.26 28.09 31.40
N THR A 25 48.38 28.20 30.42
CA THR A 25 46.95 28.49 30.66
C THR A 25 46.20 27.32 31.31
N SER A 26 46.59 26.08 31.04
CA SER A 26 45.96 24.89 31.64
C SER A 26 46.41 24.67 33.08
N ARG A 27 47.65 25.03 33.43
CA ARG A 27 48.12 25.01 34.85
C ARG A 27 47.51 26.12 35.71
N SER A 28 47.05 27.21 35.09
CA SER A 28 46.29 28.26 35.79
C SER A 28 44.81 27.92 35.90
N PHE A 29 44.36 26.84 35.27
CA PHE A 29 43.04 26.27 35.45
C PHE A 29 43.07 25.33 36.67
N THR A 30 42.90 25.89 37.86
CA THR A 30 42.53 25.07 39.03
C THR A 30 41.08 24.62 38.85
N PRO A 31 40.76 23.31 38.80
CA PRO A 31 39.37 22.84 38.74
C PRO A 31 38.53 23.27 39.96
N ASP A 32 39.20 23.80 40.99
CA ASP A 32 38.60 24.36 42.21
C ASP A 32 38.36 25.88 42.14
N GLN A 33 38.61 26.54 41.01
CA GLN A 33 38.02 27.87 40.79
C GLN A 33 36.52 27.68 40.62
N GLU A 34 35.74 28.12 41.62
CA GLU A 34 34.30 28.31 41.48
C GLU A 34 34.08 29.04 40.16
N LEU A 35 33.50 28.34 39.17
CA LEU A 35 33.09 28.93 37.90
C LEU A 35 32.36 30.24 38.25
N VAL A 36 32.91 31.37 37.79
CA VAL A 36 32.29 32.68 37.99
C VAL A 36 30.93 32.63 37.29
N GLY A 37 29.91 32.31 38.06
CA GLY A 37 28.54 32.04 37.63
C GLY A 37 28.11 30.58 37.84
N SER A 38 27.76 30.22 39.08
CA SER A 38 26.93 29.04 39.41
C SER A 38 25.71 28.93 38.50
N TRP A 39 25.17 30.09 38.09
CA TRP A 39 24.03 30.20 37.19
C TRP A 39 24.20 29.45 35.86
N HIS A 40 25.41 29.37 35.26
CA HIS A 40 25.59 28.62 34.00
C HIS A 40 25.43 27.12 34.22
N TYR A 41 26.03 26.61 35.29
CA TYR A 41 25.90 25.20 35.65
C TYR A 41 24.46 24.88 36.07
N ASP A 42 23.83 25.76 36.85
CA ASP A 42 22.44 25.62 37.27
C ASP A 42 21.49 25.70 36.07
N PHE A 43 21.76 26.57 35.08
CA PHE A 43 21.01 26.64 33.83
C PHE A 43 21.11 25.33 33.03
N LEU A 44 22.34 24.87 32.79
CA LEU A 44 22.59 23.64 32.04
C LEU A 44 21.98 22.43 32.75
N LYS A 45 22.16 22.32 34.06
CA LYS A 45 21.73 21.16 34.85
C LYS A 45 20.23 21.14 35.12
N ASN A 46 19.63 22.28 35.47
CA ASN A 46 18.23 22.30 35.91
C ASN A 46 17.24 22.58 34.77
N TYR A 47 17.69 23.14 33.65
CA TYR A 47 16.81 23.52 32.53
C TYR A 47 17.12 22.71 31.27
N VAL A 48 18.34 22.86 30.73
CA VAL A 48 18.70 22.20 29.45
C VAL A 48 18.72 20.69 29.60
N TYR A 49 19.34 20.16 30.65
CA TYR A 49 19.41 18.72 30.89
C TYR A 49 18.03 18.09 31.15
N GLU A 50 17.15 18.74 31.92
CA GLU A 50 15.80 18.23 32.13
C GLU A 50 14.93 18.31 30.86
N ALA A 51 15.11 19.34 30.04
CA ALA A 51 14.45 19.42 28.73
C ALA A 51 14.90 18.31 27.77
N GLU A 52 16.20 18.03 27.72
CA GLU A 52 16.76 16.94 26.92
C GLU A 52 16.25 15.59 27.40
N LYS A 53 16.25 15.38 28.72
CA LYS A 53 15.71 14.16 29.34
C LYS A 53 14.23 13.96 29.03
N GLN A 54 13.42 15.02 29.07
CA GLN A 54 12.00 14.95 28.66
C GLN A 54 11.86 14.64 27.17
N SER A 55 12.70 15.22 26.32
CA SER A 55 12.71 14.95 24.87
C SER A 55 13.05 13.48 24.58
N LEU A 56 14.05 12.93 25.27
CA LEU A 56 14.42 11.51 25.17
C LEU A 56 13.32 10.57 25.72
N GLN A 57 12.65 10.96 26.81
CA GLN A 57 11.51 10.21 27.33
C GLN A 57 10.35 10.17 26.33
N LEU A 58 10.10 11.29 25.66
CA LEU A 58 9.09 11.37 24.61
C LEU A 58 9.45 10.51 23.40
N GLU A 59 10.70 10.56 22.93
CA GLU A 59 11.14 9.71 21.82
C GLU A 59 10.97 8.23 22.15
N LYS A 60 11.32 7.82 23.38
CA LYS A 60 11.05 6.46 23.87
C LYS A 60 9.56 6.14 23.88
N ILE A 61 8.70 7.06 24.30
CA ILE A 61 7.25 6.87 24.29
C ILE A 61 6.72 6.75 22.86
N ALA A 62 7.17 7.58 21.93
CA ALA A 62 6.82 7.51 20.52
C ALA A 62 7.24 6.17 19.90
N HIS A 63 8.45 5.67 20.24
CA HIS A 63 8.90 4.35 19.83
C HIS A 63 7.98 3.25 20.34
N LEU A 64 7.65 3.25 21.64
CA LEU A 64 6.74 2.26 22.22
C LEU A 64 5.33 2.33 21.62
N ALA A 65 4.85 3.54 21.34
CA ALA A 65 3.56 3.75 20.69
C ALA A 65 3.56 3.23 19.26
N SER A 66 4.66 3.43 18.52
CA SER A 66 4.84 2.86 17.19
C SER A 66 4.87 1.35 17.20
N ASP A 67 5.62 0.73 18.10
CA ASP A 67 5.70 -0.73 18.20
C ASP A 67 4.32 -1.34 18.50
N GLY A 68 3.58 -0.74 19.44
CA GLY A 68 2.20 -1.13 19.74
C GLY A 68 1.28 -0.95 18.53
N ALA A 69 1.46 0.16 17.81
CA ALA A 69 0.65 0.46 16.65
C ALA A 69 0.87 -0.49 15.48
N VAL A 70 2.11 -0.89 15.20
CA VAL A 70 2.42 -1.85 14.12
C VAL A 70 1.74 -3.19 14.36
N VAL A 71 1.79 -3.70 15.59
CA VAL A 71 1.19 -4.98 15.96
C VAL A 71 -0.32 -4.95 15.78
N GLU A 72 -0.98 -3.95 16.39
CA GLU A 72 -2.45 -3.82 16.31
C GLU A 72 -2.93 -3.59 14.87
N PHE A 73 -2.21 -2.72 14.13
CA PHE A 73 -2.50 -2.42 12.74
C PHE A 73 -2.40 -3.65 11.83
N SER A 74 -1.31 -4.41 11.95
CA SER A 74 -1.09 -5.63 11.16
C SER A 74 -2.23 -6.61 11.38
N ASP A 75 -2.60 -6.87 12.65
CA ASP A 75 -3.69 -7.79 12.97
C ASP A 75 -5.03 -7.27 12.41
N ALA A 76 -5.34 -5.98 12.59
CA ALA A 76 -6.60 -5.40 12.17
C ALA A 76 -6.79 -5.39 10.65
N VAL A 77 -5.73 -5.10 9.88
CA VAL A 77 -5.77 -5.12 8.41
C VAL A 77 -6.10 -6.52 7.91
N PHE A 78 -5.51 -7.55 8.53
CA PHE A 78 -5.68 -8.92 8.05
C PHE A 78 -6.85 -9.69 8.67
N SER A 79 -7.45 -9.18 9.75
CA SER A 79 -8.58 -9.82 10.43
C SER A 79 -9.95 -9.30 10.00
N SER A 80 -10.01 -8.20 9.25
CA SER A 80 -11.26 -7.52 8.91
C SER A 80 -11.52 -7.49 7.41
N ASP A 81 -12.81 -7.50 7.05
CA ASP A 81 -13.23 -7.21 5.69
C ASP A 81 -12.93 -5.73 5.37
N LEU A 82 -12.12 -5.50 4.33
CA LEU A 82 -11.78 -4.17 3.82
C LEU A 82 -12.92 -3.53 3.00
N GLY A 83 -14.09 -4.17 2.95
CA GLY A 83 -15.27 -3.78 2.19
C GLY A 83 -15.48 -4.59 0.90
N CYS A 84 -14.58 -5.52 0.58
CA CYS A 84 -14.61 -6.34 -0.64
C CYS A 84 -15.05 -7.78 -0.38
N GLY A 85 -15.24 -8.16 0.89
CA GLY A 85 -15.61 -9.50 1.32
C GLY A 85 -14.40 -10.38 1.66
N LEU A 86 -14.71 -11.49 2.34
CA LEU A 86 -13.80 -12.60 2.56
C LEU A 86 -14.24 -13.79 1.71
N VAL A 87 -13.30 -14.50 1.10
CA VAL A 87 -13.55 -15.72 0.32
C VAL A 87 -12.71 -16.83 0.91
N GLU A 88 -13.36 -17.85 1.48
CA GLU A 88 -12.69 -18.97 2.17
C GLU A 88 -11.69 -18.51 3.25
N GLY A 89 -11.96 -17.38 3.90
CA GLY A 89 -11.08 -16.78 4.91
C GLY A 89 -9.95 -15.91 4.37
N MET A 90 -9.81 -15.78 3.04
CA MET A 90 -8.85 -14.88 2.40
C MET A 90 -9.44 -13.49 2.17
N ILE A 91 -8.60 -12.47 2.27
CA ILE A 91 -8.99 -11.07 2.06
C ILE A 91 -9.04 -10.79 0.58
N LYS A 92 -10.19 -10.32 0.10
CA LYS A 92 -10.34 -9.83 -1.26
C LYS A 92 -9.91 -8.37 -1.32
N LEU A 93 -8.98 -8.00 -2.20
CA LEU A 93 -8.55 -6.61 -2.33
C LEU A 93 -9.38 -5.82 -3.34
N ASN A 94 -10.15 -6.47 -4.20
CA ASN A 94 -10.96 -5.77 -5.17
C ASN A 94 -12.22 -6.54 -5.57
N THR A 95 -13.23 -5.81 -6.02
CA THR A 95 -14.35 -6.33 -6.80
C THR A 95 -14.11 -6.05 -8.28
N PRO A 96 -14.99 -6.51 -9.20
CA PRO A 96 -14.91 -6.11 -10.60
C PRO A 96 -14.94 -4.57 -10.77
N ASP A 97 -15.70 -3.88 -9.91
CA ASP A 97 -16.00 -2.46 -10.06
C ASP A 97 -15.12 -1.53 -9.21
N THR A 98 -14.60 -2.03 -8.08
CA THR A 98 -13.89 -1.20 -7.08
C THR A 98 -12.69 -1.91 -6.47
N PHE A 99 -11.77 -1.12 -5.91
CA PHE A 99 -10.63 -1.64 -5.15
C PHE A 99 -10.80 -1.23 -3.69
N CYS A 100 -10.58 -2.17 -2.77
CA CYS A 100 -10.59 -1.92 -1.34
C CYS A 100 -9.20 -1.45 -0.90
N SER A 101 -9.18 -0.39 -0.10
CA SER A 101 -7.96 0.22 0.40
C SER A 101 -7.59 -0.40 1.74
N PHE A 102 -6.30 -0.64 1.96
CA PHE A 102 -5.81 -0.94 3.31
C PHE A 102 -5.91 0.28 4.22
N ASP A 103 -5.89 1.48 3.64
CA ASP A 103 -5.81 2.77 4.35
C ASP A 103 -4.70 2.76 5.41
N ALA A 104 -3.54 2.20 5.01
CA ALA A 104 -2.48 1.76 5.91
C ALA A 104 -1.98 2.89 6.82
N ARG A 105 -1.75 4.08 6.25
CA ARG A 105 -1.31 5.27 6.98
C ARG A 105 -2.34 5.75 7.99
N HIS A 106 -3.62 5.80 7.61
CA HIS A 106 -4.65 6.34 8.49
C HIS A 106 -4.87 5.40 9.67
N ARG A 107 -5.00 4.10 9.41
CA ARG A 107 -5.14 3.07 10.46
C ARG A 107 -3.92 3.03 11.38
N TYR A 108 -2.71 3.14 10.82
CA TYR A 108 -1.49 3.26 11.61
C TYR A 108 -1.52 4.52 12.49
N LEU A 109 -1.92 5.69 11.96
CA LEU A 109 -2.00 6.92 12.75
C LEU A 109 -3.03 6.81 13.89
N GLU A 110 -4.19 6.23 13.63
CA GLU A 110 -5.23 6.02 14.64
C GLU A 110 -4.72 5.13 15.78
N SER A 111 -4.06 4.03 15.45
CA SER A 111 -3.45 3.14 16.44
C SER A 111 -2.26 3.80 17.14
N PHE A 112 -1.39 4.51 16.42
CA PHE A 112 -0.30 5.29 17.02
C PHE A 112 -0.82 6.30 18.04
N HIS A 113 -1.91 7.00 17.71
CA HIS A 113 -2.55 7.93 18.64
C HIS A 113 -3.12 7.22 19.87
N SER A 114 -3.75 6.05 19.69
CA SER A 114 -4.33 5.26 20.79
C SER A 114 -3.26 4.79 21.78
N HIS A 115 -2.07 4.39 21.30
CA HIS A 115 -0.94 4.00 22.16
C HIS A 115 -0.19 5.20 22.73
N LEU A 116 -0.10 6.32 22.00
CA LEU A 116 0.57 7.52 22.47
C LEU A 116 -0.18 8.17 23.63
N SER A 117 -1.52 8.24 23.56
CA SER A 117 -2.36 9.00 24.49
C SER A 117 -2.18 8.59 25.97
N PRO A 118 -2.23 7.30 26.35
CA PRO A 118 -2.01 6.86 27.73
C PRO A 118 -0.58 7.12 28.21
N LEU A 119 0.42 6.91 27.35
CA LEU A 119 1.84 7.10 27.71
C LEU A 119 2.15 8.59 27.92
N ASN A 120 1.57 9.44 27.06
CA ASN A 120 1.75 10.87 27.09
C ASN A 120 1.03 11.54 28.28
N SER A 121 -0.05 10.94 28.80
CA SER A 121 -0.71 11.43 30.02
C SER A 121 0.22 11.47 31.24
N GLN A 122 1.34 10.72 31.21
CA GLN A 122 2.37 10.74 32.24
C GLN A 122 3.26 11.99 32.17
N LEU A 123 3.34 12.65 31.01
CA LEU A 123 4.17 13.84 30.79
C LEU A 123 3.37 15.15 30.80
N ASP A 124 2.04 15.07 30.75
CA ASP A 124 1.12 16.23 30.68
C ASP A 124 1.39 17.16 29.48
N ILE A 125 1.79 16.58 28.34
CA ILE A 125 2.06 17.32 27.10
C ILE A 125 0.89 17.10 26.13
N GLN A 126 0.42 18.12 25.43
CA GLN A 126 -0.59 17.95 24.38
C GLN A 126 0.04 18.08 22.99
N TYR A 127 -0.15 17.06 22.16
CA TYR A 127 0.30 17.04 20.76
C TYR A 127 -0.84 17.24 19.78
N GLU A 128 -0.52 17.92 18.70
CA GLU A 128 -1.23 17.83 17.43
C GLU A 128 -0.45 16.86 16.52
N LEU A 129 -1.09 15.74 16.18
CA LEU A 129 -0.50 14.74 15.28
C LEU A 129 -0.89 15.04 13.84
N SER A 130 0.07 14.92 12.95
CA SER A 130 -0.13 15.06 11.50
C SER A 130 0.66 13.99 10.77
N LEU A 131 0.06 13.43 9.71
CA LEU A 131 0.75 12.55 8.76
C LEU A 131 1.50 13.41 7.74
N ILE A 132 2.72 12.98 7.42
CA ILE A 132 3.49 13.43 6.27
C ILE A 132 3.89 12.23 5.40
N ASP A 133 4.45 12.48 4.24
CA ASP A 133 4.80 11.42 3.27
C ASP A 133 5.73 10.35 3.88
N GLU A 134 6.61 10.75 4.81
CA GLU A 134 7.63 9.87 5.40
C GLU A 134 7.28 9.37 6.80
N GLY A 135 6.20 9.84 7.44
CA GLY A 135 6.06 9.68 8.88
C GLY A 135 4.88 10.37 9.56
N VAL A 136 4.94 10.36 10.88
CA VAL A 136 4.06 11.11 11.78
C VAL A 136 4.88 12.23 12.40
N ILE A 137 4.34 13.45 12.37
CA ILE A 137 4.87 14.58 13.12
C ILE A 137 3.94 14.84 14.29
N GLY A 138 4.48 14.82 15.50
CA GLY A 138 3.81 15.32 16.69
C GLY A 138 4.35 16.70 17.05
N ARG A 139 3.49 17.73 16.97
CA ARG A 139 3.83 19.09 17.39
C ARG A 139 3.20 19.41 18.73
N VAL A 140 3.98 19.96 19.65
CA VAL A 140 3.43 20.41 20.93
C VAL A 140 2.58 21.65 20.71
N LYS A 141 1.37 21.68 21.27
CA LYS A 141 0.48 22.84 21.18
C LYS A 141 1.08 24.09 21.80
N GLU A 142 1.74 23.93 22.95
CA GLU A 142 2.36 25.02 23.71
C GLU A 142 3.80 24.66 24.09
N PRO A 143 4.76 25.59 23.96
CA PRO A 143 6.14 25.32 24.38
C PRO A 143 6.18 25.05 25.88
N ILE A 144 6.98 24.06 26.29
CA ILE A 144 7.23 23.79 27.70
C ILE A 144 8.18 24.87 28.22
N VAL A 145 7.74 25.60 29.24
CA VAL A 145 8.49 26.71 29.82
C VAL A 145 9.00 26.32 31.20
N PHE A 146 10.30 26.20 31.34
CA PHE A 146 10.97 26.16 32.63
C PHE A 146 11.34 27.58 33.04
N SER A 147 10.79 28.05 34.15
CA SER A 147 11.15 29.36 34.74
C SER A 147 11.52 29.21 36.20
N SER A 148 12.41 30.07 36.70
CA SER A 148 12.73 30.15 38.14
C SER A 148 11.48 30.41 39.01
N ASN A 149 10.46 31.11 38.48
CA ASN A 149 9.17 31.29 39.14
C ASN A 149 8.32 30.01 39.15
N GLY A 150 8.37 29.19 38.09
CA GLY A 150 7.74 27.86 38.09
C GLY A 150 8.39 26.92 39.11
N SER A 151 9.69 27.04 39.34
CA SER A 151 10.40 26.37 40.44
C SER A 151 9.89 26.84 41.80
N ARG A 152 9.59 28.14 41.96
CA ARG A 152 8.98 28.70 43.18
C ARG A 152 7.57 28.16 43.40
N GLU A 153 6.71 28.13 42.38
CA GLU A 153 5.34 27.60 42.50
C GLU A 153 5.34 26.08 42.79
N ARG A 154 6.25 25.33 42.16
CA ARG A 154 6.45 23.89 42.43
C ARG A 154 7.06 23.66 43.83
N TYR A 155 7.93 24.54 44.31
CA TYR A 155 8.50 24.51 45.66
C TYR A 155 7.46 24.89 46.71
N GLU A 156 6.64 25.93 46.48
CA GLU A 156 5.55 26.33 47.37
C GLU A 156 4.46 25.25 47.45
N ASN A 157 4.13 24.59 46.33
CA ASN A 157 3.20 23.45 46.31
C ASN A 157 3.75 22.21 47.03
N ASN A 158 5.07 21.99 46.98
CA ASN A 158 5.73 20.87 47.66
C ASN A 158 6.19 21.21 49.10
N LYS A 159 6.15 22.49 49.51
CA LYS A 159 6.61 22.96 50.82
C LYS A 159 5.96 22.20 51.97
N LYS A 160 4.64 21.97 51.85
CA LYS A 160 3.88 21.21 52.85
C LYS A 160 4.36 19.76 52.98
N SER A 161 4.70 19.10 51.86
CA SER A 161 5.29 17.76 51.90
C SER A 161 6.69 17.73 52.51
N PHE A 162 7.50 18.78 52.34
CA PHE A 162 8.82 18.86 52.99
C PHE A 162 8.71 19.09 54.50
N GLU A 163 7.78 19.94 54.94
CA GLU A 163 7.47 20.16 56.36
C GLU A 163 6.92 18.88 57.02
N ASP A 164 6.03 18.16 56.33
CA ASP A 164 5.49 16.87 56.79
C ASP A 164 6.58 15.78 56.92
N LEU A 165 7.69 15.90 56.18
CA LEU A 165 8.86 15.04 56.27
C LEU A 165 9.90 15.52 57.31
N GLY A 166 9.61 16.60 58.05
CA GLY A 166 10.51 17.16 59.06
C GLY A 166 11.77 17.82 58.48
N MET A 167 11.75 18.17 57.20
CA MET A 167 12.84 18.92 56.57
C MET A 167 12.69 20.40 56.90
N GLU A 168 13.78 21.02 57.37
CA GLU A 168 13.81 22.45 57.65
C GLU A 168 13.76 23.23 56.34
N VAL A 169 12.70 24.01 56.14
CA VAL A 169 12.52 24.81 54.92
C VAL A 169 13.37 26.08 55.05
N ASP A 170 14.42 26.21 54.25
CA ASP A 170 15.27 27.40 54.22
C ASP A 170 14.52 28.59 53.57
N GLU A 171 14.02 29.50 54.41
CA GLU A 171 13.33 30.72 53.96
C GLU A 171 14.24 31.67 53.17
N GLY A 172 15.57 31.61 53.38
CA GLY A 172 16.55 32.40 52.63
C GLY A 172 16.68 31.97 51.16
N LEU A 173 16.32 30.73 50.84
CA LEU A 173 16.30 30.21 49.48
C LEU A 173 15.24 30.91 48.61
N LEU A 174 14.05 31.16 49.16
CA LEU A 174 12.95 31.86 48.48
C LEU A 174 13.28 33.32 48.20
N GLU A 175 14.01 33.99 49.10
CA GLU A 175 14.41 35.38 48.92
C GLU A 175 15.54 35.51 47.87
N LYS A 176 16.45 34.54 47.79
CA LYS A 176 17.45 34.44 46.71
C LYS A 176 16.82 34.20 45.34
N ILE A 177 15.86 33.27 45.24
CA ILE A 177 15.09 33.01 44.01
C ILE A 177 14.34 34.28 43.54
N SER A 178 13.94 35.17 44.47
CA SER A 178 13.24 36.42 44.14
C SER A 178 14.14 37.53 43.58
N LYS A 179 15.47 37.42 43.76
CA LYS A 179 16.45 38.45 43.36
C LYS A 179 17.30 38.03 42.16
N GLU A 180 17.35 36.75 41.82
CA GLU A 180 18.04 36.28 40.61
C GLU A 180 17.22 36.59 39.35
N GLU A 181 17.89 37.06 38.30
CA GLU A 181 17.28 37.32 37.00
C GLU A 181 16.43 36.12 36.57
N LEU A 182 15.19 36.39 36.14
CA LEU A 182 14.24 35.41 35.66
C LEU A 182 14.83 34.64 34.47
N MET A 183 15.45 33.50 34.75
CA MET A 183 15.85 32.57 33.72
C MET A 183 14.60 31.80 33.26
N VAL A 184 14.25 32.04 32.01
CA VAL A 184 13.14 31.38 31.30
C VAL A 184 13.76 30.60 30.16
N TYR A 185 13.65 29.28 30.22
CA TYR A 185 14.00 28.37 29.14
C TYR A 185 12.73 27.76 28.59
N SER A 186 12.44 28.01 27.32
CA SER A 186 11.31 27.40 26.63
C SER A 186 11.81 26.47 25.54
N PHE A 187 11.20 25.30 25.42
CA PHE A 187 11.51 24.35 24.37
C PHE A 187 10.24 23.67 23.87
N ARG A 188 10.30 23.14 22.64
CA ARG A 188 9.23 22.39 22.01
C ARG A 188 9.75 21.00 21.69
N PRO A 189 9.41 19.98 22.49
CA PRO A 189 9.77 18.61 22.16
C PRO A 189 8.87 18.08 21.04
N ASP A 190 8.94 18.71 19.87
CA ASP A 190 8.31 18.18 18.66
C ASP A 190 9.05 16.89 18.26
N PHE A 191 8.31 15.91 17.75
CA PHE A 191 8.91 14.67 17.26
C PHE A 191 8.53 14.40 15.82
N HIS A 192 9.44 13.72 15.12
CA HIS A 192 9.21 13.16 13.80
C HIS A 192 9.49 11.67 13.88
N TRP A 193 8.51 10.86 13.50
CA TRP A 193 8.60 9.42 13.54
C TRP A 193 8.37 8.86 12.14
N SER A 194 9.36 8.16 11.58
CA SER A 194 9.22 7.56 10.26
C SER A 194 8.17 6.44 10.26
N LEU A 195 7.47 6.28 9.14
CA LEU A 195 6.54 5.16 8.99
C LEU A 195 7.31 3.82 9.08
N PRO A 196 6.78 2.84 9.81
CA PRO A 196 7.31 1.48 9.82
C PRO A 196 7.36 0.88 8.41
N ALA A 197 8.33 0.00 8.16
CA ALA A 197 8.52 -0.63 6.86
C ALA A 197 7.28 -1.44 6.44
N GLU A 198 6.57 -2.02 7.40
CA GLU A 198 5.34 -2.79 7.23
C GLU A 198 4.20 -1.94 6.65
N VAL A 199 4.08 -0.68 7.11
CA VAL A 199 3.08 0.26 6.60
C VAL A 199 3.38 0.58 5.13
N LEU A 200 4.64 0.88 4.82
CA LEU A 200 5.09 1.17 3.46
C LEU A 200 4.95 -0.05 2.52
N ALA A 201 5.20 -1.25 3.03
CA ALA A 201 5.06 -2.49 2.27
C ALA A 201 3.60 -2.73 1.87
N LEU A 202 2.64 -2.44 2.73
CA LEU A 202 1.21 -2.54 2.42
C LEU A 202 0.75 -1.52 1.36
N GLU A 203 1.27 -0.30 1.41
CA GLU A 203 1.00 0.69 0.35
C GLU A 203 1.54 0.23 -1.01
N SER A 204 2.77 -0.28 -1.01
CA SER A 204 3.39 -0.81 -2.21
C SER A 204 2.64 -2.03 -2.75
N LEU A 205 2.21 -2.93 -1.88
CA LEU A 205 1.37 -4.09 -2.19
C LEU A 205 0.06 -3.66 -2.86
N GLU A 206 -0.64 -2.67 -2.28
CA GLU A 206 -1.90 -2.18 -2.85
C GLU A 206 -1.68 -1.59 -4.25
N GLN A 207 -0.63 -0.79 -4.41
CA GLN A 207 -0.31 -0.17 -5.68
C GLN A 207 0.09 -1.22 -6.74
N GLU A 208 0.90 -2.21 -6.37
CA GLU A 208 1.28 -3.32 -7.25
C GLU A 208 0.05 -4.12 -7.67
N ALA A 209 -0.84 -4.44 -6.72
CA ALA A 209 -2.09 -5.14 -6.99
C ALA A 209 -3.03 -4.35 -7.93
N ARG A 210 -3.16 -3.02 -7.75
CA ARG A 210 -3.93 -2.15 -8.63
C ARG A 210 -3.39 -2.16 -10.06
N VAL A 211 -2.08 -2.02 -10.22
CA VAL A 211 -1.40 -2.07 -11.53
C VAL A 211 -1.57 -3.45 -12.18
N LEU A 212 -1.44 -4.51 -11.39
CA LEU A 212 -1.57 -5.88 -11.85
C LEU A 212 -2.99 -6.15 -12.38
N VAL A 213 -4.01 -5.85 -11.57
CA VAL A 213 -5.42 -5.98 -11.97
C VAL A 213 -5.72 -5.13 -13.19
N ALA A 214 -5.33 -3.84 -13.20
CA ALA A 214 -5.59 -2.97 -14.34
C ALA A 214 -4.95 -3.48 -15.64
N SER A 215 -3.77 -4.10 -15.56
CA SER A 215 -3.05 -4.57 -16.75
C SER A 215 -3.43 -5.97 -17.24
N CYS A 216 -3.97 -6.83 -16.37
CA CYS A 216 -4.30 -8.22 -16.71
C CYS A 216 -5.80 -8.55 -16.68
N ARG A 217 -6.65 -7.68 -16.15
CA ARG A 217 -8.10 -7.89 -16.07
C ARG A 217 -8.70 -8.25 -17.44
N ASP A 218 -8.34 -7.49 -18.47
CA ASP A 218 -8.85 -7.65 -19.84
C ASP A 218 -8.05 -8.69 -20.68
N ALA A 219 -7.10 -9.42 -20.08
CA ALA A 219 -6.31 -10.41 -20.82
C ALA A 219 -7.11 -11.70 -21.03
N VAL A 220 -7.21 -12.17 -22.29
CA VAL A 220 -7.87 -13.46 -22.61
C VAL A 220 -7.21 -14.60 -21.84
N ASN A 221 -5.88 -14.70 -21.91
CA ASN A 221 -5.09 -15.65 -21.13
C ASN A 221 -4.50 -14.93 -19.90
N LEU A 222 -5.15 -15.09 -18.74
CA LEU A 222 -4.76 -14.45 -17.49
C LEU A 222 -3.42 -14.98 -16.96
N GLU A 223 -3.22 -16.30 -16.98
CA GLU A 223 -1.99 -16.95 -16.52
C GLU A 223 -0.76 -16.43 -17.29
N ASN A 224 -0.85 -16.34 -18.62
CA ASN A 224 0.22 -15.81 -19.46
C ASN A 224 0.46 -14.31 -19.19
N CYS A 225 -0.61 -13.54 -18.94
CA CYS A 225 -0.46 -12.13 -18.56
C CYS A 225 0.32 -11.98 -17.26
N LEU A 226 -0.06 -12.75 -16.23
CA LEU A 226 0.55 -12.69 -14.90
C LEU A 226 1.98 -13.22 -14.90
N SER A 227 2.26 -14.31 -15.64
CA SER A 227 3.60 -14.89 -15.77
C SER A 227 4.61 -13.94 -16.44
N GLY A 228 4.13 -12.98 -17.22
CA GLY A 228 4.95 -11.93 -17.83
C GLY A 228 5.18 -10.70 -16.96
N LYS A 229 4.64 -10.66 -15.74
CA LYS A 229 4.81 -9.53 -14.81
C LYS A 229 5.95 -9.80 -13.85
N ASP A 230 6.75 -8.76 -13.61
CA ASP A 230 7.71 -8.74 -12.51
C ASP A 230 6.93 -8.39 -11.25
N LEU A 231 6.70 -9.39 -10.41
CA LEU A 231 5.95 -9.25 -9.17
C LEU A 231 6.92 -9.38 -8.00
N THR A 232 7.25 -8.26 -7.39
CA THR A 232 8.25 -8.20 -6.32
C THR A 232 7.67 -8.55 -4.96
N ILE A 233 6.41 -8.18 -4.72
CA ILE A 233 5.74 -8.38 -3.43
C ILE A 233 4.66 -9.47 -3.54
N LEU A 234 4.07 -9.64 -4.72
CA LEU A 234 2.96 -10.56 -4.98
C LEU A 234 3.43 -11.82 -5.71
N SER A 235 3.52 -12.96 -5.03
CA SER A 235 3.76 -14.23 -5.73
C SER A 235 2.44 -14.99 -5.95
N PRO A 236 2.10 -15.45 -7.18
CA PRO A 236 0.89 -16.22 -7.41
C PRO A 236 0.97 -17.62 -6.80
N GLY A 237 -0.08 -18.04 -6.10
CA GLY A 237 -0.23 -19.40 -5.55
C GLY A 237 -0.53 -19.47 -4.06
N LEU A 238 -0.44 -20.67 -3.50
CA LEU A 238 -0.55 -20.88 -2.05
C LEU A 238 0.83 -20.68 -1.43
N CYS A 239 0.90 -20.06 -0.26
CA CYS A 239 2.20 -19.71 0.33
C CYS A 239 3.02 -20.96 0.73
N ILE A 240 2.35 -22.11 0.77
CA ILE A 240 2.94 -23.43 1.01
C ILE A 240 3.14 -24.21 -0.31
N VAL A 241 2.38 -23.89 -1.37
CA VAL A 241 2.43 -24.60 -2.65
C VAL A 241 2.46 -23.59 -3.80
N PRO A 242 3.63 -23.34 -4.42
CA PRO A 242 3.70 -22.49 -5.59
C PRO A 242 2.88 -23.09 -6.73
N GLY A 243 2.04 -22.28 -7.37
CA GLY A 243 1.22 -22.72 -8.51
C GLY A 243 0.07 -21.77 -8.80
N PHE A 244 -0.18 -21.49 -10.09
CA PHE A 244 -1.31 -20.69 -10.52
C PHE A 244 -2.62 -21.43 -10.19
N LYS A 245 -3.43 -20.84 -9.31
CA LYS A 245 -4.77 -21.35 -8.98
C LYS A 245 -5.79 -20.27 -9.27
N GLU A 246 -6.55 -20.48 -10.34
CA GLU A 246 -7.62 -19.59 -10.77
C GLU A 246 -8.99 -20.21 -10.47
N THR A 247 -9.82 -19.47 -9.76
CA THR A 247 -11.26 -19.75 -9.66
C THR A 247 -12.01 -18.52 -10.15
N ASP A 248 -12.67 -18.63 -11.29
CA ASP A 248 -13.50 -17.57 -11.88
C ASP A 248 -12.74 -16.25 -12.07
N ARG A 249 -11.53 -16.33 -12.65
CA ARG A 249 -10.59 -15.19 -12.79
C ARG A 249 -10.22 -14.52 -11.47
N GLN A 250 -10.42 -15.20 -10.34
CA GLN A 250 -9.88 -14.82 -9.06
C GLN A 250 -8.62 -15.63 -8.79
N VAL A 251 -7.55 -14.94 -8.45
CA VAL A 251 -6.22 -15.53 -8.27
C VAL A 251 -5.75 -15.23 -6.85
N ILE A 252 -5.27 -16.27 -6.19
CA ILE A 252 -4.69 -16.18 -4.85
C ILE A 252 -3.22 -15.77 -4.99
N PHE A 253 -2.82 -14.76 -4.24
CA PHE A 253 -1.44 -14.30 -4.12
C PHE A 253 -0.96 -14.43 -2.68
N CYS A 254 0.33 -14.62 -2.55
CA CYS A 254 1.06 -14.49 -1.30
C CYS A 254 1.79 -13.16 -1.28
N ALA A 255 1.57 -12.41 -0.21
CA ALA A 255 2.33 -11.21 0.08
C ALA A 255 3.44 -11.55 1.09
N ASP A 256 4.68 -11.20 0.75
CA ASP A 256 5.83 -11.34 1.63
C ASP A 256 5.81 -10.22 2.70
N LEU A 257 5.09 -10.45 3.79
CA LEU A 257 4.83 -9.48 4.86
C LEU A 257 5.09 -10.08 6.25
N GLN A 258 6.34 -10.43 6.58
CA GLN A 258 6.78 -11.11 7.84
C GLN A 258 6.12 -12.47 8.14
N GLU A 259 4.85 -12.64 7.80
CA GLU A 259 4.08 -13.86 7.72
C GLU A 259 3.52 -13.97 6.31
N ASP A 260 3.46 -15.20 5.80
CA ASP A 260 2.86 -15.50 4.51
C ASP A 260 1.34 -15.21 4.54
N ARG A 261 0.95 -14.02 4.06
CA ARG A 261 -0.46 -13.61 3.99
C ARG A 261 -1.05 -13.94 2.62
N GLN A 262 -2.23 -14.57 2.62
CA GLN A 262 -2.97 -14.89 1.40
C GLN A 262 -3.98 -13.78 1.07
N LEU A 263 -3.92 -13.33 -0.17
CA LEU A 263 -4.75 -12.26 -0.71
C LEU A 263 -5.44 -12.77 -1.97
N LEU A 264 -6.68 -12.37 -2.18
CA LEU A 264 -7.44 -12.69 -3.38
C LEU A 264 -7.59 -11.43 -4.24
N LEU A 265 -7.14 -11.52 -5.50
CA LEU A 265 -7.38 -10.51 -6.52
C LEU A 265 -8.41 -11.00 -7.54
N ASP A 266 -9.33 -10.13 -7.91
CA ASP A 266 -10.40 -10.42 -8.84
C ASP A 266 -10.12 -9.76 -10.21
N PHE A 267 -9.83 -10.58 -11.21
CA PHE A 267 -9.59 -10.17 -12.59
C PHE A 267 -10.84 -10.37 -13.46
N THR A 268 -12.02 -10.46 -12.84
CA THR A 268 -13.28 -10.44 -13.58
C THR A 268 -13.34 -9.12 -14.36
N PRO A 269 -13.47 -9.18 -15.68
CA PRO A 269 -13.41 -8.02 -16.54
C PRO A 269 -14.72 -7.23 -16.39
N GLY A 270 -14.62 -5.90 -16.28
CA GLY A 270 -15.79 -5.02 -16.09
C GLY A 270 -16.67 -4.92 -17.34
N ARG A 271 -16.07 -5.23 -18.49
CA ARG A 271 -16.75 -5.55 -19.74
C ARG A 271 -16.34 -6.96 -20.11
N PRO A 272 -17.17 -7.70 -20.83
CA PRO A 272 -16.82 -9.10 -20.99
C PRO A 272 -15.70 -9.25 -22.07
N LEU A 273 -14.92 -10.34 -22.06
CA LEU A 273 -13.70 -10.46 -22.90
C LEU A 273 -14.02 -10.80 -24.35
N PRO A 274 -13.30 -10.21 -25.33
CA PRO A 274 -13.37 -10.64 -26.71
C PRO A 274 -12.82 -12.07 -26.81
N LEU A 275 -13.62 -12.96 -27.37
CA LEU A 275 -13.18 -14.32 -27.71
C LEU A 275 -12.45 -14.25 -29.06
N PRO A 276 -11.23 -14.80 -29.17
CA PRO A 276 -10.59 -14.91 -30.46
C PRO A 276 -11.44 -15.84 -31.34
N LEU A 277 -12.02 -15.27 -32.39
CA LEU A 277 -12.81 -16.01 -33.37
C LEU A 277 -12.01 -16.09 -34.67
N SER A 278 -11.88 -17.30 -35.21
CA SER A 278 -11.33 -17.51 -36.55
C SER A 278 -12.32 -18.24 -37.44
N ALA A 279 -12.25 -17.96 -38.75
CA ALA A 279 -13.02 -18.65 -39.76
C ALA A 279 -12.06 -19.34 -40.74
N VAL A 280 -12.23 -20.65 -40.92
CA VAL A 280 -11.46 -21.43 -41.89
C VAL A 280 -12.38 -21.94 -42.98
N LYS A 281 -12.11 -21.57 -44.23
CA LYS A 281 -12.87 -22.09 -45.38
C LYS A 281 -12.40 -23.50 -45.74
N GLN A 282 -13.32 -24.46 -45.87
CA GLN A 282 -13.06 -25.83 -46.30
C GLN A 282 -14.02 -26.24 -47.42
N GLY A 283 -13.65 -26.05 -48.68
CA GLY A 283 -14.58 -26.27 -49.79
C GLY A 283 -15.71 -25.24 -49.77
N ASN A 284 -16.96 -25.69 -49.62
CA ASN A 284 -18.15 -24.82 -49.60
C ASN A 284 -18.63 -24.44 -48.19
N ARG A 285 -17.91 -24.86 -47.14
CA ARG A 285 -18.25 -24.56 -45.75
C ARG A 285 -17.21 -23.65 -45.10
N PHE A 286 -17.64 -22.89 -44.10
CA PHE A 286 -16.79 -22.15 -43.19
C PHE A 286 -16.82 -22.83 -41.82
N GLU A 287 -15.67 -23.04 -41.22
CA GLU A 287 -15.55 -23.49 -39.83
C GLU A 287 -15.23 -22.29 -38.96
N LEU A 288 -16.17 -21.89 -38.12
CA LEU A 288 -15.92 -20.98 -37.03
C LEU A 288 -15.23 -21.71 -35.90
N ARG A 289 -14.11 -21.17 -35.42
CA ARG A 289 -13.32 -21.73 -34.32
C ARG A 289 -13.12 -20.67 -33.26
N PHE A 290 -13.39 -21.02 -32.02
CA PHE A 290 -13.14 -20.17 -30.86
C PHE A 290 -12.81 -21.03 -29.63
N PRO A 291 -12.14 -20.48 -28.60
CA PRO A 291 -11.73 -21.25 -27.43
C PRO A 291 -12.92 -21.91 -26.72
N TYR A 292 -12.75 -23.18 -26.38
CA TYR A 292 -13.68 -23.91 -25.53
C TYR A 292 -13.49 -23.53 -24.05
N SER A 293 -14.58 -23.49 -23.31
CA SER A 293 -14.58 -23.32 -21.85
C SER A 293 -15.47 -24.38 -21.20
N GLU A 294 -14.89 -25.23 -20.36
CA GLU A 294 -15.65 -26.21 -19.57
C GLU A 294 -16.67 -25.56 -18.62
N LYS A 295 -16.42 -24.30 -18.23
CA LYS A 295 -17.30 -23.53 -17.33
C LYS A 295 -18.48 -22.86 -18.04
N ALA A 296 -18.52 -22.90 -19.38
CA ALA A 296 -19.65 -22.39 -20.12
C ALA A 296 -20.86 -23.30 -19.95
N GLN A 297 -22.03 -22.74 -19.66
CA GLN A 297 -23.30 -23.46 -19.70
C GLN A 297 -23.82 -23.58 -21.13
N SER A 298 -23.69 -22.53 -21.92
CA SER A 298 -24.16 -22.48 -23.30
C SER A 298 -23.29 -21.61 -24.19
N TYR A 299 -23.40 -21.80 -25.49
CA TYR A 299 -22.74 -21.04 -26.55
C TYR A 299 -23.79 -20.50 -27.50
N ALA A 300 -23.57 -19.31 -28.05
CA ALA A 300 -24.39 -18.74 -29.11
C ALA A 300 -23.51 -18.29 -30.27
N ILE A 301 -23.91 -18.63 -31.49
CA ILE A 301 -23.25 -18.21 -32.73
C ILE A 301 -24.21 -17.31 -33.48
N TYR A 302 -23.70 -16.16 -33.90
CA TYR A 302 -24.41 -15.14 -34.64
C TYR A 302 -23.79 -15.00 -36.03
N VAL A 303 -24.59 -15.07 -37.07
CA VAL A 303 -24.17 -14.79 -38.44
C VAL A 303 -25.08 -13.73 -39.03
N SER A 304 -24.50 -12.66 -39.56
CA SER A 304 -25.25 -11.53 -40.11
C SER A 304 -24.64 -11.01 -41.41
N ASN A 305 -25.41 -10.25 -42.18
CA ASN A 305 -24.92 -9.48 -43.33
C ASN A 305 -24.69 -7.99 -42.99
N ALA A 306 -24.97 -7.57 -41.75
CA ALA A 306 -24.88 -6.17 -41.34
C ALA A 306 -23.41 -5.72 -41.18
N GLU A 307 -22.93 -4.88 -42.11
CA GLU A 307 -21.56 -4.35 -42.09
C GLU A 307 -21.27 -3.46 -40.86
N SER A 308 -22.29 -2.82 -40.28
CA SER A 308 -22.16 -2.01 -39.07
C SER A 308 -21.68 -2.80 -37.85
N LEU A 309 -21.72 -4.13 -37.92
CA LEU A 309 -21.24 -5.02 -36.88
C LEU A 309 -19.75 -5.34 -36.99
N LEU A 310 -19.10 -5.04 -38.12
CA LEU A 310 -17.68 -5.28 -38.28
C LEU A 310 -16.89 -4.46 -37.26
N GLY A 311 -16.17 -5.15 -36.37
CA GLY A 311 -15.44 -4.51 -35.26
C GLY A 311 -16.33 -4.11 -34.06
N TYR A 312 -17.59 -4.55 -34.01
CA TYR A 312 -18.43 -4.37 -32.83
C TYR A 312 -17.94 -5.23 -31.65
N GLU A 313 -17.64 -4.56 -30.54
CA GLU A 313 -17.27 -5.17 -29.26
C GLU A 313 -18.33 -4.77 -28.22
N GLY A 314 -19.18 -5.70 -27.82
CA GLY A 314 -20.24 -5.41 -26.85
C GLY A 314 -21.09 -6.61 -26.47
N ASP A 315 -22.13 -6.37 -25.69
CA ASP A 315 -23.04 -7.42 -25.22
C ASP A 315 -23.82 -8.01 -26.40
N ALA A 316 -23.95 -9.33 -26.40
CA ALA A 316 -24.78 -10.07 -27.34
C ALA A 316 -26.26 -9.66 -27.25
N ALA A 317 -26.72 -9.17 -26.10
CA ALA A 317 -28.07 -8.64 -25.94
C ALA A 317 -28.35 -7.43 -26.86
N ALA A 318 -27.34 -6.61 -27.17
CA ALA A 318 -27.49 -5.45 -28.04
C ALA A 318 -27.68 -5.84 -29.53
N ILE A 319 -27.30 -7.06 -29.90
CA ILE A 319 -27.44 -7.58 -31.28
C ILE A 319 -28.89 -7.94 -31.58
N ASN A 320 -29.69 -8.30 -30.55
CA ASN A 320 -31.11 -8.59 -30.72
C ASN A 320 -31.90 -7.37 -31.24
N VAL A 321 -31.35 -6.14 -31.13
CA VAL A 321 -31.96 -4.93 -31.70
C VAL A 321 -31.86 -4.91 -33.24
N LEU A 322 -30.89 -5.60 -33.83
CA LEU A 322 -30.65 -5.60 -35.28
C LEU A 322 -31.63 -6.46 -36.06
N GLU A 323 -32.18 -7.50 -35.43
CA GLU A 323 -33.25 -8.32 -36.01
C GLU A 323 -34.49 -7.45 -36.34
N SER A 324 -34.72 -6.40 -35.55
CA SER A 324 -35.81 -5.46 -35.78
C SER A 324 -35.55 -4.44 -36.91
N ALA A 325 -34.29 -4.32 -37.38
CA ALA A 325 -33.88 -3.40 -38.43
C ALA A 325 -33.92 -4.01 -39.85
N GLY A 326 -34.30 -5.29 -39.98
CA GLY A 326 -34.43 -5.98 -41.27
C GLY A 326 -33.14 -6.59 -41.81
N GLU A 327 -32.07 -6.63 -41.01
CA GLU A 327 -30.83 -7.34 -41.34
C GLU A 327 -30.98 -8.85 -41.11
N PHE A 328 -30.32 -9.67 -41.93
CA PHE A 328 -30.26 -11.11 -41.72
C PHE A 328 -29.45 -11.39 -40.45
N LEU A 329 -30.03 -12.16 -39.53
CA LEU A 329 -29.35 -12.64 -38.34
C LEU A 329 -29.72 -14.10 -38.12
N LEU A 330 -28.76 -15.00 -38.34
CA LEU A 330 -28.86 -16.38 -37.87
C LEU A 330 -28.27 -16.42 -36.46
N LYS A 331 -29.09 -16.81 -35.49
CA LYS A 331 -28.66 -17.12 -34.12
C LYS A 331 -28.80 -18.62 -33.88
N LYS A 332 -27.73 -19.26 -33.43
CA LYS A 332 -27.72 -20.68 -33.05
C LYS A 332 -27.18 -20.82 -31.64
N GLU A 333 -27.96 -21.46 -30.76
CA GLU A 333 -27.60 -21.68 -29.36
C GLU A 333 -27.38 -23.17 -29.10
N PHE A 334 -26.39 -23.44 -28.25
CA PHE A 334 -25.97 -24.80 -27.91
C PHE A 334 -25.69 -24.88 -26.42
N VAL A 335 -26.09 -25.97 -25.77
CA VAL A 335 -25.74 -26.26 -24.37
C VAL A 335 -24.45 -27.05 -24.34
N ASN A 336 -23.54 -26.76 -23.41
CA ASN A 336 -22.23 -27.42 -23.33
C ASN A 336 -22.34 -28.95 -23.24
N ASP A 337 -23.33 -29.45 -22.49
CA ASP A 337 -23.61 -30.89 -22.35
C ASP A 337 -23.94 -31.61 -23.67
N ASN A 338 -24.34 -30.86 -24.71
CA ASN A 338 -24.73 -31.41 -26.01
C ASN A 338 -23.60 -31.32 -27.06
N LEU A 339 -22.40 -30.86 -26.69
CA LEU A 339 -21.29 -30.75 -27.61
C LEU A 339 -20.70 -32.12 -27.96
N GLU A 340 -20.45 -32.34 -29.24
CA GLU A 340 -19.79 -33.56 -29.71
C GLU A 340 -18.30 -33.49 -29.37
N ARG A 341 -17.78 -34.46 -28.61
CA ARG A 341 -16.38 -34.45 -28.13
C ARG A 341 -15.38 -35.07 -29.13
N SER A 342 -15.70 -35.06 -30.42
CA SER A 342 -14.83 -35.58 -31.48
C SER A 342 -14.39 -34.46 -32.42
N CYS A 343 -13.13 -34.47 -32.87
CA CYS A 343 -12.61 -33.51 -33.85
C CYS A 343 -13.14 -33.78 -35.29
N ILE A 344 -14.31 -34.43 -35.42
CA ILE A 344 -14.93 -34.74 -36.70
C ILE A 344 -16.36 -34.23 -36.66
N ALA A 345 -16.70 -33.37 -37.61
CA ALA A 345 -18.07 -32.89 -37.77
C ALA A 345 -19.00 -34.07 -38.08
N VAL A 346 -19.81 -34.47 -37.10
CA VAL A 346 -20.84 -35.52 -37.26
C VAL A 346 -22.06 -34.98 -38.00
N SER A 347 -22.39 -33.70 -37.77
CA SER A 347 -23.47 -32.97 -38.43
C SER A 347 -23.09 -31.49 -38.57
N LEU A 348 -23.64 -30.82 -39.58
CA LEU A 348 -23.49 -29.37 -39.76
C LEU A 348 -24.22 -28.55 -38.69
N GLU A 349 -25.19 -29.15 -37.99
CA GLU A 349 -25.99 -28.45 -36.99
C GLU A 349 -25.40 -28.53 -35.57
N VAL A 350 -24.43 -29.41 -35.35
CA VAL A 350 -23.89 -29.71 -34.02
C VAL A 350 -22.44 -29.23 -33.94
N PRO A 351 -22.12 -28.23 -33.10
CA PRO A 351 -20.75 -27.87 -32.84
C PRO A 351 -20.00 -29.03 -32.17
N TYR A 352 -18.72 -29.11 -32.49
CA TYR A 352 -17.85 -30.19 -32.03
C TYR A 352 -16.56 -29.63 -31.44
N LEU A 353 -15.98 -30.37 -30.49
CA LEU A 353 -14.73 -30.00 -29.86
C LEU A 353 -13.57 -30.63 -30.63
N CYS A 354 -12.63 -29.81 -31.04
CA CYS A 354 -11.35 -30.24 -31.56
C CYS A 354 -10.24 -29.60 -30.75
N ASP A 355 -9.49 -30.42 -30.02
CA ASP A 355 -8.52 -29.95 -29.02
C ASP A 355 -9.20 -29.01 -28.01
N ASP A 356 -8.67 -27.80 -27.84
CA ASP A 356 -9.21 -26.77 -26.93
C ASP A 356 -10.11 -25.74 -27.64
N GLU A 357 -10.56 -26.05 -28.86
CA GLU A 357 -11.42 -25.19 -29.67
C GLU A 357 -12.81 -25.79 -29.86
N LEU A 358 -13.82 -24.94 -29.76
CA LEU A 358 -15.16 -25.24 -30.22
C LEU A 358 -15.28 -24.87 -31.69
N VAL A 359 -15.69 -25.83 -32.51
CA VAL A 359 -15.79 -25.69 -33.96
C VAL A 359 -17.24 -25.80 -34.40
N TYR A 360 -17.68 -24.84 -35.22
CA TYR A 360 -19.01 -24.84 -35.82
C TYR A 360 -18.92 -24.69 -37.34
N ALA A 361 -19.46 -25.67 -38.05
CA ALA A 361 -19.48 -25.69 -39.50
C ALA A 361 -20.72 -24.98 -40.05
N LEU A 362 -20.51 -23.99 -40.92
CA LEU A 362 -21.52 -23.19 -41.58
C LEU A 362 -21.46 -23.47 -43.09
N GLU A 363 -22.57 -23.94 -43.66
CA GLU A 363 -22.77 -23.93 -45.12
C GLU A 363 -23.52 -22.65 -45.50
N LEU A 364 -22.93 -21.87 -46.41
CA LEU A 364 -23.45 -20.57 -46.82
C LEU A 364 -23.80 -20.61 -48.30
N ASP A 365 -25.07 -20.78 -48.61
CA ASP A 365 -25.50 -21.05 -49.99
C ASP A 365 -25.41 -19.83 -50.91
N GLN A 366 -25.62 -18.58 -50.47
CA GLN A 366 -25.77 -17.45 -51.43
C GLN A 366 -25.30 -16.04 -51.03
N ALA A 367 -24.71 -15.79 -49.87
CA ALA A 367 -24.24 -14.43 -49.55
C ALA A 367 -22.84 -14.13 -50.12
N GLU A 368 -22.59 -12.88 -50.54
CA GLU A 368 -21.28 -12.40 -51.01
C GLU A 368 -20.35 -11.99 -49.86
N GLN A 369 -20.92 -11.47 -48.77
CA GLN A 369 -20.21 -11.08 -47.55
C GLN A 369 -21.11 -11.37 -46.34
N LEU A 370 -20.55 -12.06 -45.35
CA LEU A 370 -21.22 -12.32 -44.08
C LEU A 370 -20.26 -12.01 -42.94
N TYR A 371 -20.83 -11.80 -41.77
CA TYR A 371 -20.15 -11.47 -40.53
C TYR A 371 -20.51 -12.51 -39.49
N GLY A 372 -19.53 -13.14 -38.85
CA GLY A 372 -19.74 -14.19 -37.85
C GLY A 372 -19.24 -13.78 -36.49
N ALA A 373 -19.98 -14.10 -35.44
CA ALA A 373 -19.59 -13.88 -34.06
C ALA A 373 -20.01 -15.03 -33.14
N ALA A 374 -19.38 -15.17 -31.99
CA ALA A 374 -19.72 -16.16 -30.98
C ALA A 374 -19.86 -15.51 -29.60
N SER A 375 -20.63 -16.10 -28.70
CA SER A 375 -20.65 -15.79 -27.27
C SER A 375 -20.88 -17.06 -26.48
N TYR A 376 -20.67 -17.01 -25.16
CA TYR A 376 -21.03 -18.10 -24.27
C TYR A 376 -21.60 -17.57 -22.96
N THR A 377 -22.45 -18.35 -22.31
CA THR A 377 -23.00 -18.04 -20.98
C THR A 377 -22.30 -18.90 -19.94
N SER A 378 -21.93 -18.34 -18.80
CA SER A 378 -21.41 -19.06 -17.63
C SER A 378 -22.43 -19.03 -16.49
N GLU A 379 -22.22 -19.82 -15.44
CA GLU A 379 -23.06 -19.80 -14.22
C GLU A 379 -23.26 -18.40 -13.62
N LYS A 380 -22.30 -17.47 -13.84
CA LYS A 380 -22.32 -16.11 -13.30
C LYS A 380 -22.85 -15.05 -14.27
N GLY A 381 -23.32 -15.45 -15.47
CA GLY A 381 -23.91 -14.54 -16.45
C GLY A 381 -23.42 -14.76 -17.89
N THR A 382 -23.98 -14.00 -18.82
CA THR A 382 -23.62 -13.99 -20.25
C THR A 382 -22.27 -13.33 -20.50
N SER A 383 -21.40 -14.00 -21.25
CA SER A 383 -20.19 -13.38 -21.84
C SER A 383 -20.59 -12.54 -23.06
N PRO A 384 -19.75 -11.59 -23.51
CA PRO A 384 -20.12 -10.69 -24.58
C PRO A 384 -20.03 -11.45 -25.91
N LEU A 385 -20.24 -10.72 -26.97
CA LEU A 385 -19.80 -11.17 -28.27
C LEU A 385 -18.27 -11.18 -28.42
N ALA A 386 -17.76 -12.23 -29.05
CA ALA A 386 -16.39 -12.41 -29.54
C ALA A 386 -15.91 -11.31 -30.51
N GLY A 387 -16.86 -10.57 -31.08
CA GLY A 387 -16.66 -9.69 -32.22
C GLY A 387 -17.09 -10.37 -33.52
N PHE A 388 -17.48 -9.56 -34.50
CA PHE A 388 -17.86 -10.04 -35.83
C PHE A 388 -16.66 -10.09 -36.78
N ILE A 389 -16.42 -11.23 -37.40
CA ILE A 389 -15.39 -11.44 -38.43
C ILE A 389 -16.01 -11.54 -39.82
N LEU A 390 -15.34 -10.96 -40.83
CA LEU A 390 -15.77 -11.02 -42.22
C LEU A 390 -15.47 -12.39 -42.84
N PHE A 391 -16.49 -13.04 -43.38
CA PHE A 391 -16.37 -14.18 -44.28
C PHE A 391 -16.23 -13.69 -45.72
N ASN A 392 -15.02 -13.76 -46.27
CA ASN A 392 -14.79 -13.55 -47.69
C ASN A 392 -14.93 -14.88 -48.43
N LYS A 393 -15.73 -14.87 -49.50
CA LYS A 393 -15.95 -16.01 -50.38
C LYS A 393 -14.69 -16.42 -51.13
#